data_AF-A0A1F3ZRV9-F1
#
_entry.id   AF-A0A1F3ZRV9-F1
#
_cell.length_a   1.000
_cell.length_b   1.000
_cell.length_c   1.000
_cell.angle_alpha   90.00
_cell.angle_beta   90.00
_cell.angle_gamma   90.00
#
_symmetry.space_group_name_H-M   'P 1'
#
loop_
_entity.id
_entity.type
_entity.pdbx_description
1 polymer ?
#
loop_
_entity_poly.entity_id
_entity_poly.type
_entity_poly.pdbx_seq_one_letter_code
_entity_poly.pdbx_strand_id
1 'polypeptide(L)'
;MSEKALDEWRRGAKRGPAKLLLQYLDAQGIQLGRDPVEIGLTEPILYNGGVTGCWIDGQARTNVTGLYALGDVASGTAIRGINGAICAGWRAGANGARVAAEFGARNIDVEAVARERERVLAPSTGGAASGQRNWKGNSTTS
;
A
#
# COMPACT_ATOMS: atom_id res chain seq x y z
N MET A 1 24.73 15.91 19.45
CA MET A 1 23.85 15.43 20.54
C MET A 1 24.73 14.81 21.60
N SER A 2 24.50 15.06 22.89
CA SER A 2 25.37 14.44 23.92
C SER A 2 25.16 12.93 23.96
N GLU A 3 26.22 12.18 24.25
CA GLU A 3 26.18 10.71 24.37
C GLU A 3 25.08 10.27 25.34
N LYS A 4 24.91 11.04 26.43
CA LYS A 4 23.88 10.86 27.45
C LYS A 4 22.44 10.94 26.90
N ALA A 5 22.17 11.88 25.99
CA ALA A 5 20.84 12.04 25.38
C ALA A 5 20.53 10.94 24.36
N LEU A 6 21.55 10.45 23.64
CA LEU A 6 21.44 9.31 22.73
C LEU A 6 21.10 8.03 23.50
N ASP A 7 21.75 7.84 24.64
CA ASP A 7 21.58 6.67 25.49
C ASP A 7 20.24 6.68 26.24
N GLU A 8 19.74 7.87 26.59
CA GLU A 8 18.39 8.07 27.10
C GLU A 8 17.32 7.79 26.04
N TRP A 9 17.55 8.22 24.79
CA TRP A 9 16.66 7.94 23.67
C TRP A 9 16.65 6.46 23.30
N ARG A 10 17.81 5.80 23.25
CA ARG A 10 17.95 4.35 23.05
C ARG A 10 17.21 3.55 24.12
N ARG A 11 17.30 3.99 25.39
CA ARG A 11 16.53 3.41 26.50
C ARG A 11 15.03 3.66 26.37
N GLY A 12 14.59 4.70 25.67
CA GLY A 12 13.18 4.95 25.35
C GLY A 12 12.65 4.09 24.19
N ALA A 13 13.49 3.81 23.19
CA ALA A 13 13.16 3.04 21.98
C ALA A 13 13.11 1.51 22.21
N LYS A 14 12.46 1.05 23.29
CA LYS A 14 12.45 -0.39 23.69
C LYS A 14 11.66 -1.30 22.74
N ARG A 15 10.75 -0.75 21.93
CA ARG A 15 9.84 -1.45 21.00
C ARG A 15 9.55 -0.60 19.76
N GLY A 16 9.16 -1.25 18.66
CA GLY A 16 8.71 -0.58 17.44
C GLY A 16 9.83 -0.28 16.41
N PRO A 17 9.48 0.39 15.30
CA PRO A 17 10.35 0.53 14.12
C PRO A 17 11.66 1.27 14.39
N ALA A 18 11.66 2.23 15.33
CA ALA A 18 12.87 2.94 15.74
C ALA A 18 13.94 2.01 16.31
N LYS A 19 13.54 0.94 17.01
CA LYS A 19 14.48 -0.06 17.55
C LYS A 19 15.15 -0.87 16.44
N LEU A 20 14.39 -1.25 15.41
CA LEU A 20 14.93 -2.02 14.29
C LEU A 20 15.98 -1.20 13.53
N LEU A 21 15.69 0.08 13.29
CA LEU A 21 16.64 1.00 12.68
C LEU A 21 17.91 1.11 13.54
N LEU A 22 17.77 1.31 14.85
CA LEU A 22 18.91 1.37 15.76
C LEU A 22 19.75 0.09 15.74
N GLN A 23 19.11 -1.08 15.78
CA GLN A 23 19.80 -2.37 15.69
C GLN A 23 20.55 -2.53 14.36
N TYR A 24 19.94 -2.09 13.25
CA TYR A 24 20.60 -2.08 11.95
C TYR A 24 21.84 -1.18 11.96
N LEU A 25 21.71 0.05 12.45
CA LEU A 25 22.83 0.99 12.52
C LEU A 25 23.96 0.47 13.41
N ASP A 26 23.63 -0.12 14.56
CA ASP A 26 24.61 -0.74 15.46
C ASP A 26 25.31 -1.93 14.77
N ALA A 27 24.58 -2.76 14.03
CA ALA A 27 25.14 -3.88 13.25
C ALA A 27 26.05 -3.41 12.11
N GLN A 28 25.80 -2.23 11.55
CA GLN A 28 26.64 -1.59 10.55
C GLN A 28 27.79 -0.76 11.17
N GLY A 29 27.87 -0.65 12.50
CA GLY A 29 28.87 0.16 13.20
C GLY A 29 28.68 1.68 13.04
N ILE A 30 27.49 2.12 12.63
CA ILE A 30 27.16 3.52 12.35
C ILE A 30 26.67 4.20 13.65
N GLN A 31 27.36 5.25 14.06
CA GLN A 31 27.04 6.04 15.24
C GLN A 31 26.31 7.34 14.86
N LEU A 32 25.01 7.41 15.17
CA LEU A 32 24.20 8.62 15.01
C LEU A 32 24.81 9.79 15.79
N GLY A 33 25.00 10.93 15.12
CA GLY A 33 25.60 12.12 15.71
C GLY A 33 27.13 12.18 15.62
N ARG A 34 27.79 11.12 15.16
CA ARG A 34 29.21 11.10 14.78
C ARG A 34 29.36 10.91 13.27
N ASP A 35 28.73 9.86 12.73
CA ASP A 35 28.88 9.47 11.33
C ASP A 35 27.85 10.16 10.45
N PRO A 36 28.23 10.60 9.23
CA PRO A 36 27.28 11.08 8.25
C PRO A 36 26.41 9.93 7.74
N VAL A 37 25.13 10.21 7.48
CA VAL A 37 24.18 9.26 6.87
C VAL A 37 23.66 9.88 5.58
N GLU A 38 23.78 9.15 4.49
CA GLU A 38 23.20 9.56 3.20
C GLU A 38 21.68 9.32 3.21
N ILE A 39 20.92 10.34 2.84
CA ILE A 39 19.47 10.25 2.66
C ILE A 39 19.19 10.26 1.17
N GLY A 40 18.91 9.08 0.62
CA GLY A 40 18.46 8.92 -0.75
C GLY A 40 16.94 9.10 -0.86
N LEU A 41 16.48 9.71 -1.95
CA LEU A 41 15.08 9.62 -2.35
C LEU A 41 14.85 8.29 -3.05
N THR A 42 13.77 7.61 -2.67
CA THR A 42 13.28 6.44 -3.40
C THR A 42 12.47 6.91 -4.61
N GLU A 43 12.28 6.01 -5.57
CA GLU A 43 11.39 6.19 -6.72
C GLU A 43 9.96 6.60 -6.29
N PRO A 44 9.20 7.29 -7.14
CA PRO A 44 7.81 7.62 -6.82
C PRO A 44 6.98 6.35 -6.54
N ILE A 45 6.40 6.27 -5.34
CA ILE A 45 5.53 5.16 -4.92
C ILE A 45 4.08 5.66 -4.90
N LEU A 46 3.17 4.88 -5.49
CA LEU A 46 1.73 5.13 -5.42
C LEU A 46 1.16 4.45 -4.16
N TYR A 47 0.84 5.23 -3.13
CA TYR A 47 0.20 4.76 -1.89
C TYR A 47 -0.54 5.92 -1.19
N ASN A 48 -1.26 5.65 -0.09
CA ASN A 48 -2.06 6.64 0.67
C ASN A 48 -1.24 7.84 1.21
N GLY A 49 0.10 7.82 1.08
CA GLY A 49 0.95 8.97 1.38
C GLY A 49 0.71 10.18 0.46
N GLY A 50 0.10 9.99 -0.72
CA GLY A 50 -0.15 11.02 -1.73
C GLY A 50 -1.62 11.36 -1.97
N VAL A 51 -1.88 12.20 -2.99
CA VAL A 51 -3.22 12.56 -3.53
C VAL A 51 -3.72 11.47 -4.50
N THR A 52 -3.26 10.23 -4.34
CA THR A 52 -3.49 9.11 -5.28
C THR A 52 -4.49 8.11 -4.70
N GLY A 53 -5.34 7.55 -5.56
CA GLY A 53 -6.38 6.59 -5.18
C GLY A 53 -7.78 7.00 -5.68
N CYS A 54 -8.79 6.21 -5.30
CA CYS A 54 -10.19 6.48 -5.60
C CYS A 54 -10.71 7.67 -4.81
N TRP A 55 -11.47 8.53 -5.48
CA TRP A 55 -12.29 9.52 -4.80
C TRP A 55 -13.38 8.83 -3.99
N ILE A 56 -13.55 9.26 -2.74
CA ILE A 56 -14.58 8.74 -1.84
C ILE A 56 -15.36 9.85 -1.15
N ASP A 57 -16.60 9.56 -0.77
CA ASP A 57 -17.39 10.43 0.08
C ASP A 57 -17.05 10.29 1.59
N GLY A 58 -17.73 11.06 2.44
CA GLY A 58 -17.54 11.00 3.90
C GLY A 58 -17.92 9.66 4.57
N GLN A 59 -18.50 8.73 3.80
CA GLN A 59 -18.89 7.38 4.23
C GLN A 59 -18.04 6.29 3.56
N ALA A 60 -16.93 6.68 2.91
CA ALA A 60 -16.00 5.82 2.17
C ALA A 60 -16.59 5.15 0.91
N ARG A 61 -17.64 5.72 0.33
CA ARG A 61 -18.26 5.21 -0.91
C ARG A 61 -17.52 5.75 -2.12
N THR A 62 -17.33 4.89 -3.12
CA THR A 62 -16.88 5.30 -4.44
C THR A 62 -18.05 5.82 -5.28
N ASN A 63 -17.79 6.23 -6.52
CA ASN A 63 -18.84 6.50 -7.51
C ASN A 63 -19.55 5.23 -8.02
N VAL A 64 -19.03 4.04 -7.71
CA VAL A 64 -19.69 2.76 -8.02
C VAL A 64 -20.57 2.37 -6.83
N THR A 65 -21.87 2.29 -7.07
CA THR A 65 -22.86 1.96 -6.03
C THR A 65 -22.56 0.61 -5.37
N GLY A 66 -22.47 0.60 -4.05
CA GLY A 66 -22.16 -0.60 -3.27
C GLY A 66 -20.66 -0.92 -3.17
N LEU A 67 -19.79 -0.15 -3.83
CA LEU A 67 -18.34 -0.29 -3.73
C LEU A 67 -17.75 0.79 -2.82
N TYR A 68 -16.96 0.35 -1.85
CA TYR A 68 -16.28 1.17 -0.86
C TYR A 68 -14.77 1.07 -1.04
N ALA A 69 -14.04 2.14 -0.76
CA ALA A 69 -12.58 2.19 -0.88
C ALA A 69 -11.97 2.85 0.36
N LEU A 70 -10.85 2.30 0.84
CA LEU A 70 -10.20 2.65 2.11
C LEU A 70 -8.70 2.35 2.04
N GLY A 71 -7.94 2.90 2.99
CA GLY A 71 -6.49 2.69 3.04
C GLY A 71 -5.81 3.21 1.78
N ASP A 72 -4.82 2.47 1.26
CA ASP A 72 -4.07 2.82 0.04
C ASP A 72 -4.93 2.96 -1.23
N VAL A 73 -6.17 2.46 -1.19
CA VAL A 73 -7.09 2.59 -2.32
C VAL A 73 -7.82 3.93 -2.29
N ALA A 74 -7.93 4.62 -1.15
CA ALA A 74 -8.68 5.87 -1.03
C ALA A 74 -7.77 7.11 -1.10
N SER A 75 -8.16 8.09 -1.93
CA SER A 75 -7.44 9.36 -2.11
C SER A 75 -8.04 10.51 -1.28
N GLY A 76 -7.23 11.56 -1.07
CA GLY A 76 -7.73 12.86 -0.62
C GLY A 76 -8.18 12.90 0.84
N THR A 77 -7.81 11.90 1.64
CA THR A 77 -8.24 11.82 3.03
C THR A 77 -7.09 12.02 4.02
N ALA A 78 -7.43 12.48 5.22
CA ALA A 78 -6.52 12.50 6.37
C ALA A 78 -6.35 11.10 7.00
N ILE A 79 -6.93 10.06 6.38
CA ILE A 79 -6.97 8.68 6.89
C ILE A 79 -5.66 8.00 6.52
N ARG A 80 -4.57 8.46 7.14
CA ARG A 80 -3.20 8.03 6.86
C ARG A 80 -2.72 7.03 7.91
N GLY A 81 -1.82 6.16 7.48
CA GLY A 81 -1.23 5.13 8.33
C GLY A 81 -2.21 4.06 8.79
N ILE A 82 -1.68 3.09 9.54
CA ILE A 82 -2.41 1.88 9.92
C ILE A 82 -3.66 2.18 10.76
N ASN A 83 -3.57 3.14 11.68
CA ASN A 83 -4.68 3.50 12.57
C ASN A 83 -5.83 4.15 11.78
N GLY A 84 -5.51 5.04 10.84
CA GLY A 84 -6.50 5.63 9.96
C GLY A 84 -7.22 4.55 9.16
N ALA A 85 -6.45 3.68 8.50
CA ALA A 85 -7.00 2.59 7.68
C ALA A 85 -7.94 1.67 8.48
N ILE A 86 -7.56 1.29 9.71
CA ILE A 86 -8.40 0.45 10.59
C ILE A 86 -9.70 1.17 10.98
N CYS A 87 -9.61 2.41 11.47
CA CYS A 87 -10.78 3.15 11.93
C CYS A 87 -11.78 3.44 10.80
N ALA A 88 -11.28 3.81 9.63
CA ALA A 88 -12.12 4.01 8.46
C ALA A 88 -12.68 2.70 7.91
N GLY A 89 -11.87 1.63 7.94
CA GLY A 89 -12.26 0.23 7.72
C GLY A 89 -13.51 -0.15 8.49
N TRP A 90 -13.48 0.03 9.80
CA TRP A 90 -14.58 -0.29 10.69
C TRP A 90 -15.87 0.48 10.32
N ARG A 91 -15.77 1.80 10.09
CA ARG A 91 -16.91 2.64 9.71
C ARG A 91 -17.50 2.25 8.35
N ALA A 92 -16.66 2.03 7.35
CA ALA A 92 -17.12 1.63 6.03
C ALA A 92 -17.74 0.23 6.04
N GLY A 93 -17.17 -0.71 6.81
CA GLY A 93 -17.74 -2.05 6.99
C GLY A 93 -19.14 -2.00 7.59
N ALA A 94 -19.34 -1.20 8.64
CA ALA A 94 -20.66 -1.01 9.25
C ALA A 94 -21.66 -0.39 8.25
N ASN A 95 -21.23 0.61 7.49
CA ASN A 95 -22.05 1.23 6.44
C ASN A 95 -22.39 0.25 5.32
N GLY A 96 -21.41 -0.50 4.84
CA GLY A 96 -21.56 -1.49 3.78
C GLY A 96 -22.50 -2.61 4.20
N ALA A 97 -22.42 -3.08 5.44
CA ALA A 97 -23.33 -4.08 5.99
C ALA A 97 -24.79 -3.57 6.06
N ARG A 98 -25.00 -2.32 6.51
CA ARG A 98 -26.34 -1.71 6.52
C ARG A 98 -26.93 -1.63 5.10
N VAL A 99 -26.12 -1.17 4.15
CA VAL A 99 -26.53 -1.08 2.75
C VAL A 99 -26.79 -2.49 2.18
N ALA A 100 -25.91 -3.46 2.41
CA ALA A 100 -26.10 -4.83 1.96
C ALA A 100 -27.40 -5.48 2.51
N ALA A 101 -27.85 -5.11 3.71
CA ALA A 101 -29.13 -5.56 4.23
C ALA A 101 -30.34 -4.99 3.46
N GLU A 102 -30.19 -3.81 2.86
CA GLU A 102 -31.20 -3.17 2.01
C GLU A 102 -31.14 -3.67 0.56
N PHE A 103 -29.97 -4.15 0.11
CA PHE A 103 -29.75 -4.66 -1.24
C PHE A 103 -29.87 -6.20 -1.29
N GLY A 104 -30.92 -6.69 -1.96
CA GLY A 104 -31.08 -8.11 -2.23
C GLY A 104 -29.99 -8.71 -3.13
N ALA A 105 -30.03 -10.03 -3.31
CA ALA A 105 -29.10 -10.75 -4.18
C ALA A 105 -29.04 -10.12 -5.58
N ARG A 106 -27.83 -9.76 -6.02
CA ARG A 106 -27.60 -9.24 -7.37
C ARG A 106 -27.52 -10.39 -8.36
N ASN A 107 -28.11 -10.20 -9.53
CA ASN A 107 -27.90 -11.11 -10.65
C ASN A 107 -26.44 -10.98 -11.12
N ILE A 108 -25.69 -12.08 -11.07
CA ILE A 108 -24.30 -12.13 -11.52
C ILE A 108 -24.31 -12.71 -12.92
N ASP A 109 -23.71 -11.99 -13.88
CA ASP A 109 -23.50 -12.51 -15.24
C ASP A 109 -22.45 -13.64 -15.19
N VAL A 110 -22.96 -14.87 -15.24
CA VAL A 110 -22.14 -16.09 -15.15
C VAL A 110 -21.22 -16.23 -16.37
N GLU A 111 -21.64 -15.73 -17.54
CA GLU A 111 -20.81 -15.75 -18.75
C GLU A 111 -19.65 -14.75 -18.62
N ALA A 112 -19.90 -13.56 -18.05
CA ALA A 112 -18.83 -12.61 -17.73
C ALA A 112 -17.82 -13.19 -16.74
N VAL A 113 -18.30 -13.92 -15.71
CA VAL A 113 -17.42 -14.61 -14.76
C VAL A 113 -16.56 -15.67 -15.47
N ALA A 114 -17.13 -16.44 -16.39
CA ALA A 114 -16.39 -17.45 -17.15
C ALA A 114 -15.29 -16.82 -18.03
N ARG A 115 -15.60 -15.73 -18.75
CA ARG A 115 -14.62 -14.97 -19.54
C ARG A 115 -13.50 -14.40 -18.66
N GLU A 116 -13.84 -13.86 -17.50
CA GLU A 116 -12.86 -13.28 -16.59
C GLU A 116 -11.95 -14.35 -15.98
N ARG A 117 -12.49 -15.53 -15.64
CA ARG A 117 -11.70 -16.68 -15.20
C ARG A 117 -10.66 -17.09 -16.25
N GLU A 118 -11.06 -17.17 -17.52
CA GLU A 118 -10.14 -17.47 -18.62
C GLU A 118 -9.04 -16.40 -18.73
N ARG A 119 -9.40 -15.11 -18.72
CA ARG A 119 -8.45 -13.99 -18.79
C ARG A 119 -7.42 -14.02 -17.66
N VAL A 120 -7.86 -14.27 -16.43
CA VAL A 120 -6.99 -14.32 -15.24
C VAL A 120 -6.04 -15.53 -15.27
N LEU A 121 -6.49 -16.67 -15.80
CA LEU A 121 -5.70 -17.91 -15.86
C LEU A 121 -4.88 -18.07 -17.13
N ALA A 122 -5.06 -17.22 -18.14
CA ALA A 122 -4.31 -17.27 -19.39
C ALA A 122 -2.77 -17.31 -19.19
N PRO A 123 -2.15 -16.53 -18.26
CA PRO A 123 -0.71 -16.57 -18.04
C PRO A 123 -0.19 -17.91 -17.50
N SER A 124 -0.97 -18.62 -16.68
CA SER A 124 -0.54 -19.89 -16.05
C SER A 124 -0.81 -21.11 -16.92
N THR A 125 -1.71 -20.99 -17.90
CA THR A 125 -2.12 -22.08 -18.78
C THR A 125 -1.41 -22.04 -20.14
N GLY A 126 -0.49 -21.09 -20.36
CA GLY A 126 0.24 -20.93 -21.61
C GLY A 126 -0.60 -20.41 -22.77
N GLY A 127 -1.79 -19.85 -22.49
CA GLY A 127 -2.69 -19.35 -23.52
C GLY A 127 -2.13 -18.11 -24.21
N ALA A 128 -1.66 -18.28 -25.45
CA ALA A 128 -1.44 -17.33 -26.57
C ALA A 128 -0.88 -15.90 -26.31
N ALA A 129 -0.55 -15.54 -25.08
CA ALA A 129 -0.06 -14.23 -24.65
C ALA A 129 1.27 -14.36 -23.90
N SER A 130 1.99 -15.48 -24.07
CA SER A 130 3.44 -15.51 -23.85
C SER A 130 4.11 -14.69 -24.97
N GLY A 131 3.85 -13.39 -24.97
CA GLY A 131 4.68 -12.43 -25.66
C GLY A 131 6.06 -12.50 -25.03
N GLN A 132 6.91 -13.39 -25.57
CA GLN A 132 8.34 -13.18 -25.54
C GLN A 132 8.58 -11.81 -26.16
N ARG A 133 8.56 -10.76 -25.34
CA ARG A 133 9.07 -9.46 -25.72
C ARG A 133 10.56 -9.68 -25.88
N ASN A 134 10.99 -9.90 -27.12
CA ASN A 134 12.38 -9.82 -27.53
C ASN A 134 12.87 -8.43 -27.15
N TRP A 135 13.43 -8.29 -25.95
CA TRP A 135 14.12 -7.09 -25.53
C TRP A 135 15.38 -6.99 -26.38
N LYS A 136 15.34 -6.18 -27.43
CA LYS A 136 16.53 -5.75 -28.15
C LYS A 136 17.16 -4.64 -27.31
N GLY A 137 18.10 -5.01 -26.44
CA GLY A 137 18.95 -4.04 -25.77
C GLY A 137 19.70 -3.21 -26.82
N ASN A 138 19.57 -1.89 -26.79
CA ASN A 138 20.43 -1.00 -27.56
C ASN A 138 21.80 -0.95 -26.86
N SER A 139 22.73 -1.79 -27.31
CA SER A 139 24.15 -1.60 -27.06
C SER A 139 24.69 -0.57 -28.07
N THR A 140 24.47 0.71 -27.80
CA THR A 140 25.35 1.76 -28.34
C THR A 140 26.48 1.96 -27.36
N THR A 141 27.56 1.20 -27.60
CA THR A 141 28.89 1.52 -27.10
C THR A 141 29.43 2.62 -28.01
N SER A 142 29.69 3.80 -27.43
CA SER A 142 30.59 4.82 -27.95
C SER A 142 31.40 5.36 -26.79
#